data_AF-A0A963A6N9-F1
#
_entry.id   AF-A0A963A6N9-F1
#
_cell.length_a   1.000
_cell.length_b   1.000
_cell.length_c   1.000
_cell.angle_alpha   90.00
_cell.angle_beta   90.00
_cell.angle_gamma   90.00
#
_symmetry.space_group_name_H-M   'P 1'
#
loop_
_entity.id
_entity.type
_entity.pdbx_description
1 polymer ?
#
loop_
_entity_poly.entity_id
_entity_poly.type
_entity_poly.pdbx_seq_one_letter_code
_entity_poly.pdbx_strand_id
1 'polypeptide(L)'
;MPILLLLALLAVAQAPAPDLVNERLPVRRSELEAHWGVDCTAAWAELERLAGAGSGCGAAPELQQALRLCAFVYQPSGELPVSTCRDFRAALAVIRRDTSAGTCRALTRLLTAREQCLQPQK
;
A
#
# COMPACT_ATOMS: atom_id res chain seq x y z
N MET A 1 21.39 57.08 -45.72
CA MET A 1 21.00 55.65 -45.83
C MET A 1 21.74 54.89 -44.75
N PRO A 2 21.17 53.87 -44.08
CA PRO A 2 19.89 53.79 -43.36
C PRO A 2 20.15 53.37 -41.88
N ILE A 3 19.35 53.81 -40.90
CA ILE A 3 19.18 53.05 -39.63
C ILE A 3 17.69 53.03 -39.32
N LEU A 4 17.00 52.20 -40.09
CA LEU A 4 15.70 51.65 -39.74
C LEU A 4 15.88 50.65 -38.58
N LEU A 5 14.84 50.59 -37.75
CA LEU A 5 14.48 49.46 -36.90
C LEU A 5 15.47 49.09 -35.78
N LEU A 6 15.31 49.75 -34.63
CA LEU A 6 15.55 49.13 -33.33
C LEU A 6 14.22 48.94 -32.57
N LEU A 7 13.27 48.26 -33.21
CA LEU A 7 12.15 47.64 -32.51
C LEU A 7 12.57 46.20 -32.18
N ALA A 8 13.52 46.08 -31.24
CA ALA A 8 13.87 44.80 -30.66
C ALA A 8 12.68 44.35 -29.80
N LEU A 9 12.01 43.32 -30.31
CA LEU A 9 10.94 42.57 -29.69
C LEU A 9 11.19 42.37 -28.19
N LEU A 10 10.41 43.05 -27.35
CA LEU A 10 10.09 42.57 -26.00
C LEU A 10 9.17 41.36 -26.15
N ALA A 11 9.72 40.25 -26.62
CA ALA A 11 9.11 38.94 -26.45
C ALA A 11 9.25 38.59 -24.96
N VAL A 12 8.30 39.08 -24.16
CA VAL A 12 8.05 38.53 -22.83
C VAL A 12 7.68 37.06 -23.03
N ALA A 13 8.66 36.18 -22.83
CA ALA A 13 8.43 34.76 -22.69
C ALA A 13 7.56 34.58 -21.45
N GLN A 14 6.24 34.51 -21.63
CA GLN A 14 5.34 34.03 -20.59
C GLN A 14 5.63 32.54 -20.43
N ALA A 15 6.51 32.20 -19.49
CA ALA A 15 6.64 30.83 -19.03
C ALA A 15 5.24 30.38 -18.53
N PRO A 16 4.68 29.26 -19.00
CA PRO A 16 3.46 28.74 -18.42
C PRO A 16 3.75 28.49 -16.94
N ALA A 17 2.99 29.17 -16.06
CA ALA A 17 3.05 28.89 -14.63
C ALA A 17 2.78 27.39 -14.45
N PRO A 18 3.71 26.60 -13.87
CA PRO A 18 3.42 25.22 -13.58
C PRO A 18 2.20 25.21 -12.65
N ASP A 19 1.19 24.44 -13.04
CA ASP A 19 -0.02 24.20 -12.28
C ASP A 19 0.34 23.42 -11.00
N LEU A 20 0.86 24.13 -10.00
CA LEU A 20 1.41 23.61 -8.75
C LEU A 20 0.31 23.16 -7.77
N VAL A 21 -0.95 23.08 -8.19
CA VAL A 21 -2.09 22.87 -7.27
C VAL A 21 -2.30 21.39 -6.90
N ASN A 22 -1.53 20.46 -7.48
CA ASN A 22 -1.70 19.01 -7.23
C ASN A 22 -0.43 18.26 -6.78
N GLU A 23 0.55 18.96 -6.22
CA GLU A 23 1.70 18.32 -5.57
C GLU A 23 1.27 17.78 -4.18
N ARG A 24 0.60 16.62 -4.15
CA ARG A 24 0.41 15.91 -2.87
C ARG A 24 1.79 15.48 -2.37
N LEU A 25 2.20 16.06 -1.24
CA LEU A 25 3.42 15.63 -0.54
C LEU A 25 3.36 14.10 -0.34
N PRO A 26 4.39 13.36 -0.75
CA PRO A 26 4.40 11.91 -0.58
C PRO A 26 4.52 11.59 0.92
N VAL A 27 3.46 11.03 1.50
CA VAL A 27 3.46 10.53 2.87
C VAL A 27 4.04 9.12 2.89
N ARG A 28 5.03 8.87 3.75
CA ARG A 28 5.66 7.56 3.90
C ARG A 28 4.75 6.62 4.68
N ARG A 29 4.83 5.32 4.39
CA ARG A 29 4.06 4.28 5.10
C ARG A 29 4.29 4.30 6.62
N SER A 30 5.54 4.50 7.06
CA SER A 30 5.88 4.60 8.48
C SER A 30 5.21 5.79 9.19
N GLU A 31 4.95 6.88 8.48
CA GLU A 31 4.25 8.05 9.03
C GLU A 31 2.75 7.76 9.17
N LEU A 32 2.16 7.03 8.24
CA LEU A 32 0.76 6.57 8.33
C LEU A 32 0.57 5.55 9.45
N GLU A 33 1.51 4.61 9.61
CA GLU A 33 1.51 3.65 10.73
C GLU A 33 1.56 4.35 12.09
N ALA A 34 2.48 5.31 12.25
CA ALA A 34 2.60 6.11 13.45
C ALA A 34 1.35 6.97 13.70
N HIS A 35 0.79 7.59 12.66
CA HIS A 35 -0.41 8.41 12.75
C HIS A 35 -1.64 7.61 13.20
N TRP A 36 -1.80 6.37 12.72
CA TRP A 36 -2.92 5.50 13.10
C TRP A 36 -2.63 4.60 14.31
N GLY A 37 -1.42 4.64 14.86
CA GLY A 37 -1.01 3.80 15.98
C GLY A 37 -1.08 2.31 15.65
N VAL A 38 -0.73 1.93 14.42
CA VAL A 38 -0.80 0.53 13.95
C VAL A 38 0.58 0.02 13.57
N ASP A 39 0.92 -1.19 14.01
CA ASP A 39 2.10 -1.92 13.55
C ASP A 39 1.66 -3.00 12.55
N CYS A 40 1.84 -2.70 11.27
CA CYS A 40 1.43 -3.62 10.20
C CYS A 40 2.34 -4.84 10.06
N THR A 41 3.55 -4.78 10.59
CA THR A 41 4.42 -5.96 10.66
C THR A 41 3.97 -6.90 11.76
N ALA A 42 3.64 -6.39 12.94
CA ALA A 42 3.08 -7.18 14.04
C ALA A 42 1.73 -7.79 13.67
N ALA A 43 0.84 -7.02 13.03
CA ALA A 43 -0.45 -7.52 12.56
C ALA A 43 -0.30 -8.67 11.56
N TRP A 44 0.70 -8.60 10.67
CA TRP A 44 0.98 -9.68 9.74
C TRP A 44 1.60 -10.92 10.42
N ALA A 45 2.53 -10.72 11.34
CA ALA A 45 3.13 -11.83 12.11
C ALA A 45 2.07 -12.59 12.91
N GLU A 46 1.07 -11.89 13.44
CA GLU A 46 -0.05 -12.53 14.15
C GLU A 46 -0.90 -13.39 13.21
N LEU A 47 -1.07 -13.00 11.94
CA LEU A 47 -1.71 -13.86 10.95
C LEU A 47 -0.93 -15.14 10.67
N GLU A 48 0.39 -15.02 10.57
CA GLU A 48 1.28 -16.17 10.37
C GLU A 48 1.18 -17.12 11.56
N ARG A 49 1.12 -16.59 12.79
CA ARG A 49 0.89 -17.36 14.02
C ARG A 49 -0.46 -18.10 14.00
N LEU A 50 -1.55 -17.40 13.64
CA LEU A 50 -2.89 -17.99 13.56
C LEU A 50 -2.96 -19.11 12.51
N ALA A 51 -2.34 -18.92 11.35
CA ALA A 51 -2.29 -19.95 10.31
C ALA A 51 -1.46 -21.16 10.73
N GLY A 52 -0.32 -20.94 11.40
CA GLY A 52 0.58 -21.99 11.88
C GLY A 52 -0.02 -22.84 13.02
N ALA A 53 -0.92 -22.27 13.82
CA ALA A 53 -1.60 -23.00 14.90
C ALA A 53 -2.60 -24.05 14.39
N GLY A 54 -3.03 -23.98 13.12
CA GLY A 54 -3.89 -24.98 12.45
C GLY A 54 -5.33 -25.10 12.98
N SER A 55 -5.64 -24.48 14.11
CA SER A 55 -6.96 -24.44 14.74
C SER A 55 -7.26 -23.02 15.21
N GLY A 56 -8.52 -22.58 15.09
CA GLY A 56 -8.93 -21.27 15.60
C GLY A 56 -8.39 -20.07 14.82
N CYS A 57 -8.31 -20.12 13.47
CA CYS A 57 -7.87 -18.98 12.64
C CYS A 57 -8.89 -17.83 12.56
N GLY A 58 -9.77 -17.71 13.55
CA GLY A 58 -10.55 -16.50 13.77
C GLY A 58 -9.61 -15.41 14.28
N ALA A 59 -9.74 -14.20 13.74
CA ALA A 59 -8.99 -13.05 14.25
C ALA A 59 -9.84 -12.32 15.29
N ALA A 60 -9.21 -11.97 16.41
CA ALA A 60 -9.80 -11.03 17.36
C ALA A 60 -10.18 -9.71 16.66
N PRO A 61 -11.24 -9.00 17.11
CA PRO A 61 -11.67 -7.74 16.50
C PRO A 61 -10.55 -6.71 16.32
N GLU A 62 -9.60 -6.66 17.26
CA GLU A 62 -8.44 -5.77 17.26
C GLU A 62 -7.52 -6.06 16.07
N LEU A 63 -7.28 -7.34 15.77
CA LEU A 63 -6.49 -7.76 14.63
C LEU A 63 -7.22 -7.43 13.32
N GLN A 64 -8.54 -7.64 13.25
CA GLN A 64 -9.33 -7.26 12.07
C GLN A 64 -9.24 -5.74 11.80
N GLN A 65 -9.28 -4.93 12.86
CA GLN A 65 -9.12 -3.49 12.78
C GLN A 65 -7.71 -3.09 12.32
N ALA A 66 -6.67 -3.71 12.87
CA ALA A 66 -5.29 -3.47 12.44
C ALA A 66 -5.11 -3.79 10.96
N LEU A 67 -5.61 -4.94 10.49
CA LEU A 67 -5.54 -5.32 9.08
C LEU A 67 -6.29 -4.36 8.16
N ARG A 68 -7.42 -3.82 8.62
CA ARG A 68 -8.15 -2.78 7.88
C ARG A 68 -7.30 -1.52 7.69
N LEU A 69 -6.64 -1.03 8.74
CA LEU A 69 -5.76 0.13 8.65
C LEU A 69 -4.54 -0.17 7.78
N CYS A 70 -3.93 -1.34 7.93
CA CYS A 70 -2.80 -1.76 7.12
C CYS A 70 -3.14 -1.89 5.64
N ALA A 71 -4.36 -2.31 5.30
CA ALA A 71 -4.85 -2.30 3.93
C ALA A 71 -4.99 -0.90 3.30
N PHE A 72 -5.08 0.16 4.12
CA PHE A 72 -4.99 1.55 3.68
C PHE A 72 -3.52 2.01 3.59
N VAL A 73 -2.69 1.74 4.61
CA VAL A 73 -1.25 2.09 4.62
C VAL A 73 -0.52 1.49 3.42
N TYR A 74 -0.79 0.22 3.15
CA TYR A 74 -0.18 -0.59 2.10
C TYR A 74 -1.09 -0.75 0.88
N GLN A 75 -2.05 0.17 0.68
CA GLN A 75 -2.83 0.16 -0.54
C GLN A 75 -1.86 0.18 -1.74
N PRO A 76 -2.00 -0.75 -2.69
CA PRO A 76 -1.23 -0.66 -3.92
C PRO A 76 -1.61 0.65 -4.62
N SER A 77 -0.69 1.61 -4.68
CA SER A 77 -0.69 2.56 -5.79
C SER A 77 -0.44 1.74 -7.05
N GLY A 78 -1.03 2.12 -8.18
CA GLY A 78 -0.81 1.42 -9.47
C GLY A 78 0.68 1.08 -9.65
N GLU A 79 0.93 -0.18 -10.02
CA GLU A 79 2.20 -0.91 -9.93
C GLU A 79 2.65 -1.20 -8.48
N LEU A 80 2.37 -2.43 -8.03
CA LEU A 80 2.92 -2.99 -6.80
C LEU A 80 4.45 -3.07 -6.96
N PRO A 81 5.25 -2.33 -6.17
CA PRO A 81 6.63 -2.72 -6.00
C PRO A 81 6.63 -4.12 -5.38
N VAL A 82 7.45 -5.02 -5.93
CA VAL A 82 7.67 -6.40 -5.47
C VAL A 82 7.94 -6.47 -3.94
N SER A 83 8.35 -5.35 -3.34
CA SER A 83 8.61 -5.20 -1.90
C SER A 83 7.38 -5.26 -0.99
N THR A 84 6.14 -5.24 -1.51
CA THR A 84 4.93 -5.41 -0.69
C THR A 84 4.09 -6.60 -1.11
N CYS A 85 4.66 -7.80 -1.01
CA CYS A 85 3.94 -9.08 -1.14
C CYS A 85 2.90 -9.34 -0.04
N ARG A 86 2.76 -8.43 0.94
CA ARG A 86 1.73 -8.50 1.98
C ARG A 86 0.42 -7.92 1.46
N ASP A 87 -0.52 -8.78 1.13
CA ASP A 87 -1.88 -8.37 0.75
C ASP A 87 -2.81 -8.35 1.98
N PHE A 88 -2.79 -7.23 2.70
CA PHE A 88 -3.65 -6.99 3.86
C PHE A 88 -5.14 -6.98 3.51
N ARG A 89 -5.53 -6.63 2.27
CA ARG A 89 -6.93 -6.64 1.83
C ARG A 89 -7.43 -8.07 1.68
N ALA A 90 -6.64 -8.92 1.03
CA ALA A 90 -6.96 -10.33 0.88
C ALA A 90 -6.99 -11.04 2.24
N ALA A 91 -6.04 -10.73 3.14
CA ALA A 91 -6.04 -11.30 4.49
C ALA A 91 -7.30 -10.92 5.27
N LEU A 92 -7.69 -9.64 5.26
CA LEU A 92 -8.94 -9.17 5.88
C LEU A 92 -10.18 -9.85 5.27
N ALA A 93 -10.21 -10.04 3.95
CA ALA A 93 -11.32 -10.71 3.28
C ALA A 93 -11.46 -12.18 3.67
N VAL A 94 -10.34 -12.89 3.88
CA VAL A 94 -10.34 -14.29 4.35
C VAL A 94 -10.94 -14.38 5.76
N ILE A 95 -10.52 -13.49 6.65
CA ILE A 95 -10.89 -13.52 8.07
C ILE A 95 -12.36 -13.13 8.28
N ARG A 96 -12.88 -12.16 7.51
CA ARG A 96 -14.29 -11.70 7.63
C ARG A 96 -15.32 -12.72 7.17
N ARG A 97 -14.94 -13.75 6.40
CA ARG A 97 -15.85 -14.80 5.91
C ARG A 97 -16.23 -15.84 6.97
N ASP A 98 -15.58 -15.79 8.13
CA ASP A 98 -15.86 -16.54 9.37
C ASP A 98 -16.53 -17.92 9.19
N THR A 99 -15.77 -18.87 8.63
CA THR A 99 -16.05 -20.30 8.78
C THR A 99 -14.79 -20.92 9.33
N SER A 100 -14.73 -21.24 10.62
CA SER A 100 -13.48 -21.56 11.33
C SER A 100 -12.60 -22.61 10.62
N ALA A 101 -13.19 -23.61 9.97
CA ALA A 101 -12.47 -24.61 9.16
C ALA A 101 -12.07 -24.12 7.74
N GLY A 102 -12.85 -23.24 7.11
CA GLY A 102 -12.57 -22.67 5.79
C GLY A 102 -11.53 -21.55 5.86
N THR A 103 -11.56 -20.77 6.93
CA THR A 103 -10.68 -19.61 7.19
C THR A 103 -9.22 -20.04 7.30
N CYS A 104 -8.90 -21.09 8.07
CA CYS A 104 -7.52 -21.56 8.20
C CYS A 104 -6.91 -21.95 6.85
N ARG A 105 -7.59 -22.80 6.06
CA ARG A 105 -7.10 -23.21 4.73
C ARG A 105 -6.95 -22.03 3.76
N ALA A 106 -7.84 -21.04 3.84
CA ALA A 106 -7.74 -19.86 3.00
C ALA A 106 -6.57 -18.95 3.43
N LEU A 107 -6.35 -18.80 4.73
CA LEU A 107 -5.25 -18.00 5.29
C LEU A 107 -3.89 -18.64 4.97
N THR A 108 -3.74 -19.95 5.17
CA THR A 108 -2.52 -20.68 4.79
C THR A 108 -2.21 -20.51 3.31
N ARG A 109 -3.20 -20.67 2.42
CA ARG A 109 -3.00 -20.47 0.97
C ARG A 109 -2.52 -19.07 0.62
N LEU A 110 -3.11 -18.05 1.26
CA LEU A 110 -2.71 -16.66 1.07
C LEU A 110 -1.26 -16.41 1.53
N LEU A 111 -0.87 -16.96 2.68
CA LEU A 111 0.48 -16.83 3.21
C LEU A 111 1.51 -17.60 2.38
N THR A 112 1.17 -18.75 1.80
CA THR A 112 2.04 -19.47 0.85
C THR A 112 2.19 -18.70 -0.46
N ALA A 113 1.12 -18.08 -0.98
CA ALA A 113 1.20 -17.26 -2.19
C ALA A 113 2.15 -16.05 -2.05
N ARG A 114 2.28 -15.49 -0.83
CA ARG A 114 3.28 -14.47 -0.51
C ARG A 114 4.71 -14.96 -0.77
N GLU A 115 5.05 -16.20 -0.41
CA GLU A 115 6.39 -16.74 -0.61
C GLU A 115 6.78 -16.75 -2.09
N GLN A 116 5.82 -17.00 -2.98
CA GLN A 116 6.00 -16.97 -4.42
C GLN A 116 6.22 -15.54 -4.94
N CYS A 117 5.58 -14.55 -4.34
CA CYS A 117 5.79 -13.14 -4.65
C CYS A 117 7.19 -12.63 -4.25
N LEU A 118 7.81 -13.24 -3.23
CA LEU A 118 9.17 -12.88 -2.79
C LEU A 118 10.28 -13.50 -3.66
N GLN A 119 9.95 -14.43 -4.56
CA GLN A 119 10.93 -15.02 -5.46
C GLN A 119 11.23 -14.06 -6.62
N PRO A 120 12.50 -13.89 -7.04
CA PRO A 120 12.82 -13.14 -8.25
C PRO A 120 12.18 -13.83 -9.45
N GLN A 121 11.31 -13.10 -10.16
CA GLN A 121 10.72 -13.60 -11.41
C GLN A 121 11.85 -13.69 -12.45
N LYS A 122 12.09 -14.91 -12.94
CA LYS A 122 13.14 -15.22 -13.92
C LYS A 122 12.82 -14.64 -15.29
#